data_AF-A0A4Q0RWA6-F1
#
_entry.id   AF-A0A4Q0RWA6-F1
#
_cell.length_a   1.000
_cell.length_b   1.000
_cell.length_c   1.000
_cell.angle_alpha   90.00
_cell.angle_beta   90.00
_cell.angle_gamma   90.00
#
_symmetry.space_group_name_H-M   'P 1'
#
loop_
_entity.id
_entity.type
_entity.pdbx_description
1 polymer ?
#
loop_
_entity_poly.entity_id
_entity_poly.type
_entity_poly.pdbx_seq_one_letter_code
_entity_poly.pdbx_strand_id
1 'polypeptide(L)' 'MARFPCRACAREGEFTYDPRRHECPRCGSPNVQFALGIDEMPDELIDRIVQGLRQAEPLDDHPTDED' A
#
# COMPACT_ATOMS: atom_id res chain seq x y z
N MET A 1 2.86 14.07 4.64
CA MET A 1 3.87 13.58 3.68
C MET A 1 3.94 12.07 3.86
N ALA A 2 4.20 11.31 2.80
CA ALA A 2 4.25 9.86 2.89
C ALA A 2 5.51 9.40 3.62
N ARG A 3 5.35 8.45 4.56
CA ARG A 3 6.48 7.78 5.18
C ARG A 3 6.84 6.54 4.38
N PHE A 4 8.12 6.35 4.11
CA PHE A 4 8.60 5.14 3.44
C PHE A 4 9.63 4.42 4.31
N PRO A 5 9.46 3.13 4.59
CA PRO A 5 10.57 2.24 4.86
C PRO A 5 10.92 1.43 3.59
N CYS A 6 12.18 1.47 3.18
CA CYS A 6 12.68 0.63 2.09
C CYS A 6 13.36 -0.63 2.64
N ARG A 7 12.89 -1.80 2.24
CA ARG A 7 13.48 -3.09 2.67
C ARG A 7 14.82 -3.39 1.99
N ALA A 8 15.09 -2.79 0.83
CA ALA A 8 16.33 -3.01 0.09
C ALA A 8 17.52 -2.22 0.66
N CYS A 9 17.31 -0.95 1.04
CA CYS A 9 18.39 -0.11 1.60
C CYS A 9 18.25 0.16 3.11
N ALA A 10 17.26 -0.46 3.76
CA ALA A 10 16.93 -0.31 5.18
C ALA A 10 16.74 1.14 5.65
N ARG A 11 16.42 2.05 4.72
CA ARG A 11 16.33 3.48 4.99
C ARG A 11 14.88 3.92 5.05
N GLU A 12 14.62 4.83 5.98
CA GLU A 12 13.32 5.43 6.19
C GLU A 12 13.34 6.96 6.05
N GLY A 13 12.17 7.54 5.81
CA GLY A 13 12.00 9.00 5.76
C GLY A 13 10.63 9.43 5.27
N GLU A 14 10.47 10.73 5.09
CA GLU A 14 9.27 11.37 4.56
C GLU A 14 9.53 11.86 3.13
N PHE A 15 8.57 11.68 2.24
CA PHE A 15 8.64 12.14 0.85
C PHE A 15 7.24 12.47 0.32
N THR A 16 7.19 13.26 -0.76
CA THR A 16 5.95 13.49 -1.48
C THR A 16 5.62 12.27 -2.32
N TYR A 17 4.46 11.65 -2.05
CA TYR A 17 4.01 10.48 -2.81
C TYR A 17 3.74 10.83 -4.27
N ASP A 18 4.27 10.03 -5.18
CA ASP A 18 3.99 10.10 -6.61
C ASP A 18 3.35 8.77 -7.04
N PRO A 19 2.06 8.75 -7.42
CA PRO A 19 1.35 7.52 -7.82
C PRO A 19 1.86 6.92 -9.13
N ARG A 20 2.76 7.59 -9.85
CA ARG A 20 3.43 7.02 -11.04
C ARG A 20 4.74 6.34 -10.69
N ARG A 21 5.27 6.55 -9.50
CA ARG A 21 6.61 6.12 -9.10
C ARG A 21 6.58 5.32 -7.81
N HIS A 22 6.36 4.02 -7.96
CA HIS A 22 6.27 3.06 -6.86
C HIS A 22 7.64 2.47 -6.47
N GLU A 23 8.67 3.32 -6.37
CA GLU A 23 10.05 2.92 -6.09
C GLU A 23 10.66 3.76 -4.97
N CYS A 24 11.63 3.20 -4.24
CA CYS A 24 12.34 3.94 -3.21
C CYS A 24 13.05 5.15 -3.83
N PRO A 25 12.80 6.39 -3.38
CA PRO A 25 13.42 7.58 -3.95
C PRO A 25 14.93 7.66 -3.71
N ARG A 26 15.48 6.80 -2.84
CA ARG A 26 16.91 6.76 -2.51
C ARG A 26 17.70 5.76 -3.36
N CYS A 27 17.18 4.53 -3.52
CA CYS A 27 17.92 3.45 -4.20
C CYS A 27 17.22 2.92 -5.46
N GLY A 28 16.02 3.42 -5.80
CA GLY A 28 15.24 2.96 -6.96
C GLY A 28 14.63 1.56 -6.80
N SER A 29 14.72 0.95 -5.61
CA SER A 29 14.18 -0.38 -5.42
C SER A 29 12.65 -0.38 -5.36
N PRO A 30 11.98 -1.35 -6.02
CA PRO A 30 10.54 -1.55 -5.87
C PRO A 30 10.16 -2.15 -4.50
N ASN A 31 11.14 -2.63 -3.72
CA ASN A 31 10.92 -3.19 -2.38
C ASN A 31 10.81 -2.07 -1.32
N VAL A 32 9.78 -1.25 -1.47
CA VAL A 32 9.46 -0.11 -0.61
C VAL A 32 8.01 -0.19 -0.17
N GLN A 33 7.74 0.13 1.09
CA GLN A 33 6.38 0.30 1.58
C GLN A 33 6.10 1.80 1.71
N PHE A 34 4.93 2.24 1.29
CA PHE A 34 4.48 3.62 1.45
C PHE A 34 3.33 3.67 2.43
N ALA A 35 3.54 4.36 3.55
CA ALA A 35 2.51 4.68 4.52
C ALA A 35 1.95 6.06 4.19
N LEU A 36 0.73 6.10 3.65
CA LEU A 36 0.00 7.30 3.29
C LEU A 36 -1.07 7.59 4.36
N GLY A 37 -1.16 8.83 4.81
CA GLY A 37 -2.35 9.29 5.52
C GLY A 37 -3.56 9.30 4.58
N ILE A 38 -4.77 9.12 5.11
CA ILE A 38 -6.01 9.09 4.31
C ILE A 38 -6.19 10.42 3.56
N ASP A 39 -5.83 11.55 4.18
CA ASP A 39 -5.86 12.89 3.55
C ASP A 39 -4.85 13.07 2.40
N GLU A 40 -3.89 12.16 2.26
CA GLU A 40 -2.82 12.22 1.25
C GLU A 40 -2.99 11.20 0.13
N MET A 41 -4.04 10.37 0.21
CA MET A 41 -4.38 9.43 -0.84
C MET A 41 -5.10 10.16 -1.98
N PRO A 42 -4.68 9.97 -3.25
CA PRO A 42 -5.44 10.50 -4.37
C PRO A 42 -6.81 9.81 -4.46
N ASP A 43 -7.87 10.57 -4.72
CA ASP A 43 -9.24 10.07 -4.80
C ASP A 43 -9.37 8.89 -5.78
N GLU A 44 -8.66 8.94 -6.90
CA GLU A 44 -8.62 7.86 -7.89
C GLU A 44 -8.10 6.54 -7.30
N LEU A 45 -7.13 6.59 -6.37
CA LEU A 45 -6.63 5.41 -5.69
C LEU A 45 -7.65 4.89 -4.68
N ILE A 46 -8.35 5.79 -3.97
CA ILE A 46 -9.43 5.44 -3.05
C ILE A 46 -10.54 4.70 -3.82
N ASP A 47 -10.99 5.26 -4.95
CA ASP A 47 -12.02 4.66 -5.79
C ASP A 47 -11.62 3.27 -6.31
N ARG A 48 -10.37 3.11 -6.73
CA ARG A 48 -9.87 1.79 -7.17
C ARG A 48 -9.82 0.76 -6.04
N ILE A 49 -9.42 1.16 -4.84
CA ILE A 49 -9.43 0.28 -3.67
C ILE A 49 -10.86 -0.12 -3.32
N VAL A 50 -11.78 0.85 -3.26
CA VAL A 50 -13.21 0.60 -2.98
C VAL A 50 -13.80 -0.33 -4.03
N GLN A 51 -13.50 -0.12 -5.31
CA GLN A 51 -13.99 -0.97 -6.39
C GLN A 51 -13.42 -2.39 -6.29
N GLY A 52 -12.13 -2.53 -5.98
CA GLY A 52 -11.51 -3.84 -5.75
C GLY A 52 -12.13 -4.58 -4.58
N LEU A 53 -12.37 -3.90 -3.45
CA LEU A 53 -13.01 -4.48 -2.27
C LEU A 53 -14.45 -4.92 -2.55
N ARG A 54 -15.20 -4.18 -3.38
CA ARG A 54 -16.55 -4.57 -3.79
C ARG A 54 -16.57 -5.82 -4.68
N GLN A 55 -15.48 -6.09 -5.38
CA GLN A 55 -15.34 -7.28 -6.25
C GLN A 55 -14.69 -8.46 -5.53
N ALA A 56 -14.12 -8.25 -4.34
CA ALA A 56 -13.58 -9.34 -3.56
C ALA A 56 -14.73 -10.22 -3.08
N GLU A 57 -14.65 -11.53 -3.38
CA GLU A 57 -15.52 -12.51 -2.73
C GLU A 57 -15.24 -12.47 -1.22
N PRO A 58 -16.27 -12.52 -0.37
CA PRO A 58 -16.07 -12.62 1.06
C PRO A 58 -15.18 -13.83 1.35
N LEU A 59 -14.17 -13.64 2.18
CA LEU A 59 -13.37 -14.77 2.67
C LEU A 59 -14.34 -15.71 3.37
N ASP A 60 -14.51 -16.93 2.84
CA ASP A 60 -15.31 -17.97 3.48
C ASP A 60 -14.76 -18.21 4.89
N ASP A 61 -15.44 -17.67 5.90
CA ASP A 61 -15.28 -18.02 7.31
C ASP A 61 -15.78 -19.47 7.48
N HIS A 62 -15.06 -20.45 6.94
CA HIS A 62 -15.30 -21.84 7.29
C HIS A 62 -14.57 -22.11 8.61
N PRO A 63 -15.29 -22.28 9.75
CA PRO A 63 -14.66 -22.84 10.92
C PRO A 63 -14.18 -24.23 10.51
N THR A 64 -12.89 -24.48 10.68
CA THR A 64 -12.37 -25.85 10.61
C THR A 64 -12.88 -26.54 11.87
N ASP A 65 -14.09 -27.12 11.80
CA ASP A 65 -14.53 -28.13 12.76
C ASP A 65 -13.67 -29.38 12.49
N GLU A 66 -12.58 -29.51 13.26
CA GLU A 66 -11.85 -30.76 13.44
C GLU A 66 -12.63 -31.63 14.45
N ASP A 67 -13.19 -32.76 14.01
CA ASP A 67 -13.54 -33.92 14.86
C ASP A 67 -12.78 -35.16 14.36
#